data_AF-A0A834HG29-F1
#
_entry.id   AF-A0A834HG29-F1
#
_cell.length_a   1.000
_cell.length_b   1.000
_cell.length_c   1.000
_cell.angle_alpha   90.00
_cell.angle_beta   90.00
_cell.angle_gamma   90.00
#
_symmetry.space_group_name_H-M   'P 1'
#
loop_
_entity.id
_entity.type
_entity.pdbx_description
1 polymer ?
#
loop_
_entity_poly.entity_id
_entity_poly.type
_entity_poly.pdbx_seq_one_letter_code
_entity_poly.pdbx_strand_id
1 'polypeptide(L)'
;MPRISWTDGDLIESFLDLGRARTEEISKAMNVPVQELMKRVEDLTRKQEGMEMIIKNLDLGFDTSETRAYYSEIEHIDTWTFFAWVTCTEQLTDISLVCLWCKKEVFTYYATMLEEEVNRCQIQEWYPKFKSMSLRTLIHELPESFVQYLRDDSGPFLLPLSISNEDALPNRIHNPEEEEDFVVSEGSGDESEKNSPPRSLPELESQIKESIETLGGAVFPKLNWSSPKDSAWVSSTGTLKCTSFSEIALLLRSSVSLVHDLCHAYDSCIDKTSSRPSNFFLALRKWAPSLQPKMEFRCFVRFHQLVGISQREVTGFYPSICEQKNELKMAIREFFTDEVRPKFDLENYTFYVYVREDGRVKLLDFNPWGAFTLPLLFTWEELGKDSEDGNALEFRIVESQCGVRPGLNTAVPYDYLDTSEGSGWDQFLRNAEEELRRQTLSSSDG
;
A
#
# COMPACT_ATOMS: atom_id res chain seq x y z
N MET A 1 -2.13 6.18 26.53
CA MET A 1 -1.01 5.88 25.61
C MET A 1 -1.51 4.88 24.59
N PRO A 2 -1.48 5.16 23.27
CA PRO A 2 -1.95 4.20 22.29
C PRO A 2 -0.93 3.07 22.15
N ARG A 3 -1.43 1.84 22.20
CA ARG A 3 -0.71 0.59 21.92
C ARG A 3 -0.36 0.56 20.43
N ILE A 4 0.93 0.43 20.11
CA ILE A 4 1.37 0.14 18.74
C ILE A 4 1.21 -1.37 18.54
N SER A 5 0.21 -1.79 17.76
CA SER A 5 0.11 -3.15 17.25
C SER A 5 0.97 -3.28 16.00
N TRP A 6 2.03 -4.07 16.08
CA TRP A 6 2.86 -4.43 14.94
C TRP A 6 2.16 -5.57 14.19
N THR A 7 1.32 -5.22 13.22
CA THR A 7 0.67 -6.18 12.30
C THR A 7 0.70 -5.66 10.86
N ASP A 8 1.85 -5.14 10.43
CA ASP A 8 2.08 -4.84 9.02
C ASP A 8 2.68 -6.09 8.35
N GLY A 9 1.83 -6.85 7.64
CA GLY A 9 2.23 -8.02 6.87
C GLY A 9 3.31 -7.72 5.81
N ASP A 10 3.37 -6.48 5.32
CA ASP A 10 4.35 -6.03 4.32
C ASP A 10 5.78 -5.97 4.86
N LEU A 11 5.95 -5.72 6.17
CA LEU A 11 7.24 -5.76 6.86
C LEU A 11 7.73 -7.19 7.09
N ILE A 12 6.80 -8.14 7.28
CA ILE A 12 7.13 -9.55 7.50
C ILE A 12 7.47 -10.22 6.16
N GLU A 13 6.74 -9.95 5.08
CA GLU A 13 7.04 -10.53 3.76
C GLU A 13 8.33 -9.97 3.15
N SER A 14 8.59 -8.67 3.30
CA SER A 14 9.89 -8.09 2.90
C SER A 14 11.05 -8.69 3.70
N PHE A 15 10.85 -8.98 4.99
CA PHE A 15 11.85 -9.67 5.82
C PHE A 15 12.08 -11.14 5.39
N LEU A 16 11.03 -11.84 4.97
CA LEU A 16 11.10 -13.24 4.52
C LEU A 16 11.78 -13.38 3.16
N ASP A 17 11.52 -12.46 2.22
CA ASP A 17 12.18 -12.43 0.90
C ASP A 17 13.65 -11.99 0.99
N LEU A 18 13.97 -10.98 1.82
CA LEU A 18 15.35 -10.61 2.16
C LEU A 18 16.09 -11.74 2.89
N GLY A 19 15.38 -12.46 3.75
CA GLY A 19 15.89 -13.60 4.49
C GLY A 19 16.36 -14.70 3.56
N ARG A 20 15.57 -15.08 2.55
CA ARG A 20 15.91 -16.23 1.67
C ARG A 20 17.16 -15.99 0.82
N ALA A 21 17.29 -14.82 0.19
CA ALA A 21 18.44 -14.48 -0.66
C ALA A 21 19.75 -14.36 0.14
N ARG A 22 19.74 -13.70 1.31
CA ARG A 22 20.93 -13.60 2.17
C ARG A 22 21.27 -14.92 2.86
N THR A 23 20.28 -15.74 3.20
CA THR A 23 20.47 -17.04 3.86
C THR A 23 21.20 -18.03 2.94
N GLU A 24 20.99 -17.97 1.64
CA GLU A 24 21.76 -18.77 0.67
C GLU A 24 23.23 -18.34 0.55
N GLU A 25 23.51 -17.03 0.59
CA GLU A 25 24.88 -16.51 0.62
C GLU A 25 25.61 -16.87 1.92
N ILE A 26 24.93 -16.71 3.06
CA ILE A 26 25.47 -17.05 4.39
C ILE A 26 25.66 -18.57 4.53
N SER A 27 24.72 -19.38 4.01
CA SER A 27 24.82 -20.84 3.98
C SER A 27 26.08 -21.31 3.23
N LYS A 28 26.38 -20.69 2.08
CA LYS A 28 27.59 -20.97 1.31
C LYS A 28 28.87 -20.52 2.03
N ALA A 29 28.84 -19.34 2.66
CA ALA A 29 29.99 -18.80 3.40
C ALA A 29 30.31 -19.63 4.66
N MET A 30 29.29 -20.16 5.33
CA MET A 30 29.43 -20.93 6.57
C MET A 30 29.56 -22.45 6.33
N ASN A 31 29.36 -22.92 5.10
CA ASN A 31 29.26 -24.34 4.75
C ASN A 31 28.23 -25.10 5.62
N VAL A 32 27.08 -24.46 5.88
CA VAL A 32 25.97 -25.01 6.68
C VAL A 32 24.72 -25.04 5.80
N PRO A 33 23.92 -26.13 5.79
CA PRO A 33 22.71 -26.20 4.95
C PRO A 33 21.70 -25.08 5.27
N VAL A 34 21.12 -24.46 4.23
CA VAL A 34 20.10 -23.40 4.32
C VAL A 34 18.98 -23.75 5.29
N GLN A 35 18.49 -24.99 5.27
CA GLN A 35 17.41 -25.42 6.16
C GLN A 35 17.81 -25.43 7.64
N GLU A 36 19.08 -25.69 7.94
CA GLU A 36 19.58 -25.64 9.31
C GLU A 36 19.77 -24.20 9.79
N LEU A 37 20.19 -23.30 8.88
CA LEU A 37 20.28 -21.87 9.17
C LEU A 37 18.89 -21.26 9.44
N MET A 38 17.91 -21.57 8.57
CA MET A 38 16.51 -21.16 8.71
C MET A 38 15.90 -21.64 10.04
N LYS A 39 16.13 -22.90 10.41
CA LYS A 39 15.65 -23.45 11.69
C LYS A 39 16.26 -22.74 12.89
N ARG A 40 17.55 -22.38 12.84
CA ARG A 40 18.21 -21.61 13.91
C ARG A 40 17.67 -20.18 14.01
N VAL A 41 17.34 -19.56 12.88
CA VAL A 41 16.68 -18.24 12.84
C VAL A 41 15.27 -18.34 13.41
N GLU A 42 14.45 -19.31 13.00
CA GLU A 42 13.11 -19.55 13.57
C GLU A 42 13.15 -19.80 15.09
N ASP A 43 14.13 -20.56 15.57
CA ASP A 43 14.31 -20.84 17.00
C ASP A 43 14.78 -19.61 17.78
N LEU A 44 15.52 -18.69 17.15
CA LEU A 44 15.88 -17.39 17.72
C LEU A 44 14.68 -16.44 17.74
N THR A 45 13.88 -16.39 16.67
CA THR A 45 12.66 -15.57 16.59
C THR A 45 11.62 -16.00 17.62
N ARG A 46 11.39 -17.32 17.78
CA ARG A 46 10.53 -17.87 18.85
C ARG A 46 11.04 -17.52 20.25
N LYS A 47 12.35 -17.50 20.47
CA LYS A 47 12.94 -17.08 21.75
C LYS A 47 12.80 -15.58 21.99
N GLN A 48 12.92 -14.77 20.93
CA GLN A 48 12.73 -13.33 20.97
C GLN A 48 11.28 -12.94 21.28
N GLU A 49 10.31 -13.60 20.66
CA GLU A 49 8.87 -13.48 21.00
C GLU A 49 8.60 -13.87 22.47
N GLY A 50 9.23 -14.94 22.95
CA GLY A 50 9.17 -15.35 24.35
C GLY A 50 9.75 -14.30 25.31
N MET A 51 10.82 -13.62 24.90
CA MET A 51 11.50 -12.59 25.69
C MET A 51 10.71 -11.26 25.70
N GLU A 52 10.09 -10.89 24.60
CA GLU A 52 9.16 -9.75 24.51
C GLU A 52 7.88 -9.98 25.33
N MET A 53 7.39 -11.22 25.40
CA MET A 53 6.30 -11.60 26.32
C MET A 53 6.69 -11.42 27.78
N ILE A 54 7.93 -11.75 28.15
CA ILE A 54 8.46 -11.59 29.52
C ILE A 54 8.63 -10.09 29.86
N ILE A 55 9.14 -9.29 28.93
CA ILE A 55 9.31 -7.84 29.10
C ILE A 55 7.94 -7.13 29.21
N LYS A 56 6.94 -7.53 28.40
CA LYS A 56 5.56 -7.03 28.51
C LYS A 56 4.90 -7.35 29.87
N ASN A 57 5.30 -8.44 30.50
CA ASN A 57 4.74 -8.88 31.79
C ASN A 57 5.46 -8.29 33.02
N LEU A 58 6.61 -7.64 32.86
CA LEU A 58 7.45 -7.18 33.99
C LEU A 58 7.48 -5.66 34.24
N ASP A 59 6.80 -4.83 33.43
CA ASP A 59 6.68 -3.36 33.61
C ASP A 59 8.02 -2.65 33.95
N LEU A 60 9.09 -3.04 33.24
CA LEU A 60 10.41 -2.42 33.39
C LEU A 60 10.58 -1.32 32.34
N GLY A 61 10.24 -0.08 32.72
CA GLY A 61 10.49 1.12 31.92
C GLY A 61 12.00 1.42 31.83
N PHE A 62 12.54 1.43 30.61
CA PHE A 62 13.90 1.90 30.34
C PHE A 62 13.88 3.35 29.84
N ASP A 63 14.68 4.21 30.47
CA ASP A 63 14.82 5.64 30.20
C ASP A 63 15.76 5.90 29.00
N THR A 64 15.30 6.75 28.07
CA THR A 64 15.92 7.09 26.78
C THR A 64 17.23 7.90 26.85
N SER A 65 17.67 8.28 28.05
CA SER A 65 18.85 9.13 28.26
C SER A 65 20.17 8.35 28.24
N GLU A 66 20.21 7.13 28.79
CA GLU A 66 21.42 6.28 28.81
C GLU A 66 21.78 5.71 27.43
N THR A 67 20.79 5.53 26.54
CA THR A 67 21.03 5.01 25.19
C THR A 67 21.89 5.97 24.36
N ARG A 68 21.83 7.28 24.62
CA ARG A 68 22.50 8.32 23.81
C ARG A 68 24.01 8.41 24.08
N ALA A 69 24.45 8.08 25.29
CA ALA A 69 25.87 8.06 25.67
C ALA A 69 26.60 6.85 25.06
N TYR A 70 25.90 5.73 24.82
CA TYR A 70 26.49 4.53 24.24
C TYR A 70 26.82 4.68 22.75
N TYR A 71 26.16 5.61 22.04
CA TYR A 71 26.40 5.84 20.61
C TYR A 71 27.68 6.61 20.30
N SER A 72 28.27 7.36 21.25
CA SER A 72 29.47 8.17 20.98
C SER A 72 30.79 7.39 21.10
N GLU A 73 30.80 6.21 21.72
CA GLU A 73 32.03 5.41 21.88
C GLU A 73 32.29 4.40 20.74
N ILE A 74 31.36 4.27 19.78
CA ILE A 74 31.39 3.25 18.70
C ILE A 74 31.66 3.89 17.31
N GLU A 75 32.56 4.87 17.23
CA GLU A 75 32.93 5.51 15.95
C GLU A 75 34.09 4.81 15.20
N HIS A 76 34.75 3.79 15.77
CA HIS A 76 36.02 3.29 15.22
C HIS A 76 36.22 1.76 15.10
N ILE A 77 35.16 0.94 15.09
CA ILE A 77 35.32 -0.52 14.93
C ILE A 77 35.00 -0.94 13.49
N ASP A 78 35.99 -1.49 12.78
CA ASP A 78 35.78 -2.06 11.44
C ASP A 78 35.05 -3.42 11.47
N THR A 79 34.47 -3.79 10.33
CA THR A 79 33.64 -5.00 10.13
C THR A 79 34.36 -6.30 10.46
N TRP A 80 35.68 -6.36 10.33
CA TRP A 80 36.47 -7.56 10.63
C TRP A 80 36.82 -7.69 12.11
N THR A 81 37.05 -6.56 12.78
CA THR A 81 37.39 -6.49 14.21
C THR A 81 36.20 -6.89 15.08
N PHE A 82 34.98 -6.54 14.68
CA PHE A 82 33.75 -6.95 15.38
C PHE A 82 33.41 -8.44 15.16
N PHE A 83 33.58 -8.97 13.94
CA PHE A 83 33.39 -10.40 13.66
C PHE A 83 34.42 -11.28 14.38
N ALA A 84 35.68 -10.83 14.48
CA ALA A 84 36.70 -11.50 15.28
C ALA A 84 36.35 -11.49 16.78
N TRP A 85 35.75 -10.40 17.28
CA TRP A 85 35.31 -10.30 18.67
C TRP A 85 34.12 -11.24 18.97
N VAL A 86 33.10 -11.25 18.11
CA VAL A 86 31.91 -12.11 18.23
C VAL A 86 32.24 -13.60 18.10
N THR A 87 33.28 -13.97 17.35
CA THR A 87 33.69 -15.38 17.17
C THR A 87 34.74 -15.86 18.19
N CYS A 88 35.48 -14.96 18.85
CA CYS A 88 36.49 -15.33 19.85
C CYS A 88 35.97 -15.45 21.29
N THR A 89 34.78 -14.94 21.62
CA THR A 89 34.22 -15.08 22.97
C THR A 89 33.05 -16.07 22.95
N GLU A 90 33.22 -17.24 23.57
CA GLU A 90 32.15 -18.22 23.89
C GLU A 90 31.13 -17.69 24.91
N GLN A 91 30.87 -16.38 24.95
CA GLN A 91 29.90 -15.74 25.82
C GLN A 91 28.96 -14.88 24.97
N LEU A 92 27.89 -15.52 24.52
CA LEU A 92 26.65 -14.87 24.08
C LEU A 92 26.01 -14.17 25.28
N THR A 93 26.52 -13.01 25.69
CA THR A 93 25.88 -12.20 26.74
C THR A 93 25.24 -10.93 26.24
N ASP A 94 25.38 -10.55 24.97
CA ASP A 94 24.77 -9.31 24.49
C ASP A 94 24.16 -9.40 23.08
N ILE A 95 23.01 -10.08 23.02
CA ILE A 95 22.08 -10.10 21.86
C ILE A 95 21.69 -8.68 21.42
N SER A 96 21.78 -7.70 22.33
CA SER A 96 21.47 -6.29 22.09
C SER A 96 22.38 -5.67 21.02
N LEU A 97 23.68 -6.02 20.99
CA LEU A 97 24.66 -5.46 20.04
C LEU A 97 24.50 -6.01 18.62
N VAL A 98 24.15 -7.29 18.48
CA VAL A 98 23.84 -7.91 17.17
C VAL A 98 22.54 -7.32 16.61
N CYS A 99 21.52 -7.12 17.45
CA CYS A 99 20.29 -6.43 17.04
C CYS A 99 20.53 -4.95 16.69
N LEU A 100 21.43 -4.26 17.40
CA LEU A 100 21.79 -2.86 17.11
C LEU A 100 22.55 -2.73 15.78
N TRP A 101 23.44 -3.68 15.48
CA TRP A 101 24.18 -3.69 14.22
C TRP A 101 23.32 -4.12 13.03
N CYS A 102 22.45 -5.14 13.18
CA CYS A 102 21.40 -5.42 12.18
C CYS A 102 20.50 -4.20 11.98
N LYS A 103 20.08 -3.51 13.05
CA LYS A 103 19.38 -2.22 12.93
C LYS A 103 20.23 -1.18 12.21
N LYS A 104 21.53 -1.07 12.47
CA LYS A 104 22.41 -0.08 11.83
C LYS A 104 22.63 -0.40 10.36
N GLU A 105 23.00 -1.62 9.95
CA GLU A 105 23.14 -1.98 8.53
C GLU A 105 21.81 -1.91 7.77
N VAL A 106 20.69 -2.30 8.39
CA VAL A 106 19.35 -2.08 7.82
C VAL A 106 19.00 -0.59 7.77
N PHE A 107 19.40 0.24 8.73
CA PHE A 107 19.17 1.70 8.66
C PHE A 107 20.12 2.44 7.72
N THR A 108 21.33 1.91 7.47
CA THR A 108 22.34 2.60 6.64
C THR A 108 22.10 2.35 5.14
N TYR A 109 21.37 1.28 4.79
CA TYR A 109 21.08 0.93 3.40
C TYR A 109 19.75 1.49 2.87
N TYR A 110 18.81 1.77 3.76
CA TYR A 110 17.55 2.42 3.40
C TYR A 110 17.78 3.91 3.47
N ALA A 111 17.68 4.59 2.32
CA ALA A 111 17.68 6.05 2.27
C ALA A 111 16.71 6.56 3.35
N THR A 112 17.25 7.31 4.31
CA THR A 112 16.46 7.89 5.38
C THR A 112 15.55 8.95 4.77
N MET A 113 14.25 8.66 4.72
CA MET A 113 13.26 9.55 4.12
C MET A 113 13.08 10.81 4.97
N LEU A 114 12.96 11.96 4.32
CA LEU A 114 12.65 13.23 4.97
C LEU A 114 11.17 13.59 4.79
N GLU A 115 10.56 14.28 5.75
CA GLU A 115 9.17 14.75 5.65
C GLU A 115 8.96 15.59 4.38
N GLU A 116 9.96 16.41 4.01
CA GLU A 116 9.92 17.22 2.80
C GLU A 116 9.82 16.37 1.52
N GLU A 117 10.49 15.20 1.48
CA GLU A 117 10.42 14.30 0.33
C GLU A 117 9.01 13.71 0.17
N VAL A 118 8.37 13.34 1.28
CA VAL A 118 6.97 12.91 1.30
C VAL A 118 6.07 14.06 0.86
N ASN A 119 6.31 15.27 1.36
CA ASN A 119 5.49 16.44 1.05
C ASN A 119 5.54 16.81 -0.43
N ARG A 120 6.70 16.74 -1.09
CA ARG A 120 6.83 17.03 -2.53
C ARG A 120 6.11 16.02 -3.42
N CYS A 121 5.83 14.82 -2.93
CA CYS A 121 5.06 13.81 -3.64
C CYS A 121 3.53 13.97 -3.48
N GLN A 122 3.06 14.95 -2.73
CA GLN A 122 1.63 15.23 -2.61
C GLN A 122 1.04 15.75 -3.93
N ILE A 123 -0.15 15.29 -4.28
CA ILE A 123 -0.79 15.62 -5.56
C ILE A 123 -1.03 17.11 -5.75
N GLN A 124 -1.38 17.85 -4.71
CA GLN A 124 -1.53 19.31 -4.79
C GLN A 124 -0.21 20.04 -5.06
N GLU A 125 0.94 19.44 -4.72
CA GLU A 125 2.26 20.03 -4.93
C GLU A 125 2.76 19.80 -6.36
N TRP A 126 2.70 18.56 -6.84
CA TRP A 126 3.25 18.23 -8.16
C TRP A 126 2.25 18.49 -9.30
N TYR A 127 0.94 18.25 -9.11
CA TYR A 127 -0.03 18.32 -10.20
C TYR A 127 -0.06 19.68 -10.93
N PRO A 128 -0.01 20.84 -10.24
CA PRO A 128 0.02 22.14 -10.91
C PRO A 128 1.19 22.30 -11.88
N LYS A 129 2.38 21.75 -11.55
CA LYS A 129 3.58 21.79 -12.39
C LYS A 129 3.48 20.89 -13.63
N PHE A 130 2.70 19.81 -13.55
CA PHE A 130 2.62 18.76 -14.58
C PHE A 130 1.26 18.63 -15.26
N LYS A 131 0.35 19.59 -15.05
CA LYS A 131 -1.05 19.55 -15.53
C LYS A 131 -1.23 19.23 -17.01
N SER A 132 -0.37 19.76 -17.89
CA SER A 132 -0.41 19.53 -19.34
C SER A 132 -0.06 18.09 -19.76
N MET A 133 0.67 17.38 -18.90
CA MET A 133 1.22 16.05 -19.16
C MET A 133 0.58 14.96 -18.32
N SER A 134 -0.26 15.32 -17.36
CA SER A 134 -1.04 14.36 -16.59
C SER A 134 -2.46 14.24 -17.16
N LEU A 135 -3.27 13.39 -16.50
CA LEU A 135 -4.70 13.30 -16.75
C LEU A 135 -5.39 14.51 -16.09
N ARG A 136 -6.53 14.94 -16.65
CA ARG A 136 -7.27 16.08 -16.10
C ARG A 136 -7.76 15.73 -14.69
N THR A 137 -7.39 16.55 -13.72
CA THR A 137 -7.68 16.38 -12.30
C THR A 137 -8.10 17.72 -11.69
N LEU A 138 -9.10 17.68 -10.82
CA LEU A 138 -9.52 18.78 -9.95
C LEU A 138 -9.20 18.38 -8.50
N ILE A 139 -8.76 19.32 -7.67
CA ILE A 139 -8.28 19.06 -6.32
C ILE A 139 -9.11 19.91 -5.36
N HIS A 140 -9.60 19.27 -4.29
CA HIS A 140 -10.40 19.88 -3.24
C HIS A 140 -9.70 19.71 -1.90
N GLU A 141 -9.53 20.79 -1.14
CA GLU A 141 -9.11 20.67 0.25
C GLU A 141 -10.26 20.08 1.08
N LEU A 142 -9.96 19.05 1.87
CA LEU A 142 -10.95 18.34 2.66
C LEU A 142 -11.18 19.05 3.99
N PRO A 143 -12.43 19.26 4.41
CA PRO A 143 -12.71 19.76 5.74
C PRO A 143 -12.29 18.72 6.79
N GLU A 144 -11.72 19.17 7.91
CA GLU A 144 -11.25 18.26 8.97
C GLU A 144 -12.39 17.38 9.52
N SER A 145 -13.65 17.82 9.45
CA SER A 145 -14.81 17.00 9.80
C SER A 145 -14.98 15.76 8.93
N PHE A 146 -14.62 15.84 7.64
CA PHE A 146 -14.61 14.70 6.72
C PHE A 146 -13.37 13.84 6.91
N VAL A 147 -12.21 14.45 7.17
CA VAL A 147 -10.97 13.72 7.53
C VAL A 147 -11.19 12.89 8.80
N GLN A 148 -11.83 13.46 9.82
CA GLN A 148 -12.22 12.74 11.04
C GLN A 148 -13.23 11.64 10.75
N TYR A 149 -14.13 11.82 9.79
CA TYR A 149 -15.07 10.79 9.35
C TYR A 149 -14.35 9.59 8.71
N LEU A 150 -13.37 9.84 7.84
CA LEU A 150 -12.59 8.78 7.19
C LEU A 150 -11.74 7.98 8.19
N ARG A 151 -11.32 8.61 9.29
CA ARG A 151 -10.52 7.99 10.36
C ARG A 151 -11.34 7.30 11.45
N ASP A 152 -12.67 7.48 11.43
CA ASP A 152 -13.54 7.01 12.50
C ASP A 152 -13.88 5.53 12.33
N ASP A 153 -13.23 4.72 13.15
CA ASP A 153 -13.41 3.26 13.28
C ASP A 153 -14.17 2.89 14.57
N SER A 154 -14.69 3.87 15.31
CA SER A 154 -15.29 3.66 16.63
C SER A 154 -16.78 3.32 16.60
N GLY A 155 -17.43 3.52 15.46
CA GLY A 155 -18.87 3.33 15.28
C GLY A 155 -19.21 2.60 13.99
N PRO A 156 -20.50 2.35 13.73
CA PRO A 156 -20.94 1.62 12.56
C PRO A 156 -20.49 2.27 11.25
N PHE A 157 -20.28 1.43 10.23
CA PHE A 157 -20.00 1.90 8.88
C PHE A 157 -21.25 2.58 8.30
N LEU A 158 -21.27 3.91 8.30
CA LEU A 158 -22.37 4.74 7.84
C LEU A 158 -21.87 5.75 6.81
N LEU A 159 -22.43 5.74 5.60
CA LEU A 159 -22.10 6.76 4.60
C LEU A 159 -22.68 8.14 4.99
N PRO A 160 -22.07 9.25 4.54
CA PRO A 160 -22.64 10.57 4.76
C PRO A 160 -24.02 10.70 4.11
N LEU A 161 -24.94 11.41 4.75
CA LEU A 161 -26.24 11.70 4.17
C LEU A 161 -26.07 12.62 2.94
N SER A 162 -26.40 12.09 1.78
CA SER A 162 -26.39 12.83 0.52
C SER A 162 -27.53 13.86 0.47
N ILE A 163 -27.21 15.10 0.10
CA ILE A 163 -28.24 16.12 -0.19
C ILE A 163 -29.04 15.83 -1.46
N SER A 164 -28.52 14.95 -2.33
CA SER A 164 -29.20 14.49 -3.55
C SER A 164 -29.97 13.17 -3.33
N ASN A 165 -30.00 12.65 -2.10
CA ASN A 165 -30.56 11.34 -1.76
C ASN A 165 -29.93 10.19 -2.56
N GLU A 166 -28.65 10.34 -2.94
CA GLU A 166 -27.87 9.32 -3.64
C GLU A 166 -27.26 8.33 -2.63
N ASP A 167 -27.49 7.04 -2.85
CA ASP A 167 -26.85 5.97 -2.08
C ASP A 167 -25.84 5.23 -2.97
N ALA A 168 -24.66 4.94 -2.43
CA ALA A 168 -23.65 4.13 -3.09
C ALA A 168 -23.94 2.63 -2.95
N LEU A 169 -24.69 2.25 -1.92
CA LEU A 169 -25.09 0.87 -1.69
C LEU A 169 -26.34 0.56 -2.54
N PRO A 170 -26.42 -0.64 -3.14
CA PRO A 170 -27.62 -1.04 -3.88
C PRO A 170 -28.82 -1.02 -2.94
N ASN A 171 -29.97 -0.56 -3.46
CA ASN A 171 -31.25 -0.66 -2.76
C ASN A 171 -31.44 -2.12 -2.34
N ARG A 172 -31.40 -2.41 -1.03
CA ARG A 172 -31.80 -3.72 -0.53
C ARG A 172 -33.21 -3.97 -1.03
N ILE A 173 -33.41 -5.04 -1.80
CA ILE A 173 -34.74 -5.51 -2.18
C ILE A 173 -35.46 -5.78 -0.86
N HIS A 174 -36.41 -4.93 -0.49
CA HIS A 174 -37.32 -5.23 0.61
C HIS A 174 -38.22 -6.36 0.10
N ASN A 175 -37.91 -7.59 0.49
CA ASN A 175 -38.84 -8.70 0.36
C ASN A 175 -39.74 -8.68 1.60
N PRO A 176 -41.01 -8.21 1.49
CA PRO A 176 -41.90 -8.12 2.66
C PRO A 176 -42.26 -9.48 3.27
N GLU A 177 -41.88 -10.60 2.62
CA GLU A 177 -42.16 -11.96 3.06
C GLU A 177 -41.01 -12.61 3.85
N GLU A 178 -39.82 -12.00 3.93
CA GLU A 178 -38.61 -12.61 4.53
C GLU A 178 -38.21 -12.03 5.92
N GLU A 179 -39.02 -11.14 6.50
CA GLU A 179 -38.71 -10.55 7.83
C GLU A 179 -38.75 -11.58 8.98
N GLU A 180 -39.33 -12.77 8.78
CA GLU A 180 -39.46 -13.78 9.84
C GLU A 180 -38.27 -14.77 9.92
N ASP A 181 -37.47 -14.94 8.85
CA ASP A 181 -36.45 -16.02 8.77
C ASP A 181 -35.01 -15.58 9.13
N PHE A 182 -34.73 -14.28 9.24
CA PHE A 182 -33.39 -13.77 9.59
C PHE A 182 -33.29 -13.13 10.98
N VAL A 183 -34.20 -13.46 11.90
CA VAL A 183 -34.06 -13.08 13.31
C VAL A 183 -32.97 -13.94 13.94
N VAL A 184 -31.71 -13.49 13.83
CA VAL A 184 -30.67 -13.92 14.77
C VAL A 184 -31.16 -13.45 16.14
N SER A 185 -31.55 -14.41 16.98
CA SER A 185 -31.90 -14.17 18.38
C SER A 185 -30.67 -13.62 19.10
N GLU A 186 -30.50 -12.30 19.07
CA GLU A 186 -29.55 -11.62 19.95
C GLU A 186 -30.06 -11.80 21.39
N GLY A 187 -29.31 -12.58 22.16
CA GLY A 187 -29.53 -12.71 23.59
C GLY A 187 -29.57 -11.32 24.22
N SER A 188 -30.64 -11.04 24.95
CA SER A 188 -30.91 -9.75 25.57
C SER A 188 -29.73 -9.28 26.44
N GLY A 189 -29.02 -8.27 25.95
CA GLY A 189 -28.04 -7.48 26.68
C GLY A 189 -28.27 -6.01 26.35
N ASP A 190 -29.05 -5.36 27.19
CA ASP A 190 -29.47 -3.96 27.13
C ASP A 190 -28.25 -3.02 27.24
N GLU A 191 -27.89 -2.34 26.14
CA GLU A 191 -27.31 -0.99 26.13
C GLU A 191 -27.65 -0.37 24.77
N SER A 192 -28.60 0.55 24.76
CA SER A 192 -28.94 1.36 23.60
C SER A 192 -27.73 2.18 23.15
N GLU A 193 -26.99 1.71 22.15
CA GLU A 193 -26.01 2.54 21.44
C GLU A 193 -26.78 3.70 20.79
N LYS A 194 -26.61 4.90 21.34
CA LYS A 194 -27.04 6.15 20.71
C LYS A 194 -26.19 6.34 19.45
N ASN A 195 -26.60 5.69 18.35
CA ASN A 195 -25.98 5.88 17.06
C ASN A 195 -26.07 7.36 16.69
N SER A 196 -24.91 8.03 16.63
CA SER A 196 -24.84 9.41 16.14
C SER A 196 -25.42 9.44 14.73
N PRO A 197 -26.29 10.40 14.39
CA PRO A 197 -26.88 10.46 13.06
C PRO A 197 -25.77 10.58 11.99
N PRO A 198 -25.95 9.94 10.81
CA PRO A 198 -24.96 10.02 9.75
C PRO A 198 -24.67 11.48 9.38
N ARG A 199 -23.38 11.78 9.18
CA ARG A 199 -22.90 13.15 8.96
C ARG A 199 -23.39 13.67 7.60
N SER A 200 -23.70 14.96 7.49
CA SER A 200 -24.01 15.61 6.22
C SER A 200 -22.95 16.66 5.89
N LEU A 201 -22.50 16.69 4.64
CA LEU A 201 -21.41 17.56 4.16
C LEU A 201 -21.84 18.30 2.87
N PRO A 202 -22.87 19.17 2.95
CA PRO A 202 -23.56 19.72 1.78
C PRO A 202 -22.63 20.54 0.86
N GLU A 203 -21.73 21.33 1.46
CA GLU A 203 -20.81 22.18 0.70
C GLU A 203 -19.79 21.35 -0.09
N LEU A 204 -19.17 20.36 0.56
CA LEU A 204 -18.21 19.45 -0.07
C LEU A 204 -18.89 18.61 -1.16
N GLU A 205 -20.09 18.08 -0.90
CA GLU A 205 -20.86 17.30 -1.87
C GLU A 205 -21.18 18.12 -3.12
N SER A 206 -21.60 19.38 -2.96
CA SER A 206 -21.90 20.28 -4.09
C SER A 206 -20.65 20.55 -4.95
N GLN A 207 -19.51 20.84 -4.31
CA GLN A 207 -18.24 21.08 -5.03
C GLN A 207 -17.73 19.84 -5.78
N ILE A 208 -17.90 18.66 -5.17
CA ILE A 208 -17.55 17.38 -5.78
C ILE A 208 -18.47 17.08 -6.96
N LYS A 209 -19.77 17.30 -6.83
CA LYS A 209 -20.75 17.11 -7.91
C LYS A 209 -20.42 17.95 -9.14
N GLU A 210 -20.16 19.24 -8.97
CA GLU A 210 -19.75 20.13 -10.06
C GLU A 210 -18.44 19.64 -10.73
N SER A 211 -17.51 19.12 -9.93
CA SER A 211 -16.25 18.59 -10.42
C SER A 211 -16.43 17.31 -11.24
N ILE A 212 -17.32 16.41 -10.80
CA ILE A 212 -17.66 15.18 -11.53
C ILE A 212 -18.25 15.56 -12.90
N GLU A 213 -19.20 16.48 -12.94
CA GLU A 213 -19.79 16.99 -14.18
C GLU A 213 -18.73 17.59 -15.12
N THR A 214 -17.87 18.47 -14.58
CA THR A 214 -16.77 19.11 -15.31
C THR A 214 -15.76 18.12 -15.89
N LEU A 215 -15.55 16.99 -15.21
CA LEU A 215 -14.63 15.93 -15.64
C LEU A 215 -15.28 14.93 -16.61
N GLY A 216 -16.57 15.07 -16.90
CA GLY A 216 -17.30 14.24 -17.87
C GLY A 216 -18.14 13.13 -17.24
N GLY A 217 -18.62 13.35 -16.01
CA GLY A 217 -19.60 12.50 -15.32
C GLY A 217 -19.03 11.29 -14.59
N ALA A 218 -17.73 10.99 -14.74
CA ALA A 218 -17.08 9.89 -14.04
C ALA A 218 -15.64 10.25 -13.65
N VAL A 219 -15.26 9.88 -12.43
CA VAL A 219 -13.99 10.24 -11.82
C VAL A 219 -13.30 9.05 -11.14
N PHE A 220 -12.01 9.20 -10.90
CA PHE A 220 -11.17 8.35 -10.07
C PHE A 220 -10.67 9.19 -8.88
N PRO A 221 -11.04 8.85 -7.63
CA PRO A 221 -10.63 9.60 -6.45
C PRO A 221 -9.25 9.14 -5.94
N LYS A 222 -8.48 10.07 -5.37
CA LYS A 222 -7.31 9.77 -4.54
C LYS A 222 -7.09 10.87 -3.49
N LEU A 223 -6.40 10.54 -2.40
CA LEU A 223 -5.94 11.53 -1.43
C LEU A 223 -4.60 12.13 -1.86
N ASN A 224 -3.91 12.79 -0.94
CA ASN A 224 -2.62 13.46 -1.12
C ASN A 224 -1.64 12.55 -1.88
N TRP A 225 -1.52 11.26 -1.51
CA TRP A 225 -0.58 10.33 -2.11
C TRP A 225 -1.25 9.10 -2.69
N SER A 226 -2.12 8.45 -1.92
CA SER A 226 -2.62 7.12 -2.22
C SER A 226 -4.00 7.18 -2.89
N SER A 227 -4.27 6.19 -3.74
CA SER A 227 -5.60 5.95 -4.31
C SER A 227 -6.20 4.71 -3.66
N PRO A 228 -7.53 4.61 -3.50
CA PRO A 228 -8.18 3.53 -2.75
C PRO A 228 -8.26 2.22 -3.55
N LYS A 229 -7.13 1.77 -4.13
CA LYS A 229 -7.11 0.62 -5.05
C LYS A 229 -7.46 -0.70 -4.36
N ASP A 230 -7.09 -0.80 -3.09
CA ASP A 230 -7.37 -1.89 -2.17
C ASP A 230 -8.83 -2.00 -1.76
N SER A 231 -9.66 -0.97 -2.00
CA SER A 231 -11.08 -0.99 -1.70
C SER A 231 -11.97 -1.16 -2.94
N ALA A 232 -11.41 -1.52 -4.10
CA ALA A 232 -12.22 -1.70 -5.31
C ALA A 232 -13.35 -2.76 -5.13
N TRP A 233 -13.15 -3.72 -4.23
CA TRP A 233 -14.08 -4.81 -3.91
C TRP A 233 -15.40 -4.33 -3.29
N VAL A 234 -15.42 -3.17 -2.61
CA VAL A 234 -16.66 -2.64 -2.00
C VAL A 234 -17.54 -1.93 -3.02
N SER A 235 -16.99 -1.57 -4.19
CA SER A 235 -17.73 -0.93 -5.27
C SER A 235 -18.72 -1.90 -5.89
N SER A 236 -19.95 -1.44 -6.14
CA SER A 236 -20.98 -2.20 -6.85
C SER A 236 -20.57 -2.66 -8.25
N THR A 237 -19.57 -2.01 -8.84
CA THR A 237 -19.02 -2.35 -10.16
C THR A 237 -17.68 -3.10 -10.10
N GLY A 238 -17.11 -3.29 -8.90
CA GLY A 238 -15.75 -3.81 -8.75
C GLY A 238 -14.66 -2.88 -9.33
N THR A 239 -14.98 -1.60 -9.54
CA THR A 239 -14.05 -0.61 -10.12
C THR A 239 -13.90 0.64 -9.23
N LEU A 240 -12.83 1.40 -9.48
CA LEU A 240 -12.55 2.68 -8.82
C LEU A 240 -13.21 3.88 -9.51
N LYS A 241 -14.18 3.61 -10.40
CA LYS A 241 -14.98 4.63 -11.06
C LYS A 241 -16.05 5.12 -10.08
N CYS A 242 -16.09 6.42 -9.86
CA CYS A 242 -17.17 7.06 -9.11
C CYS A 242 -17.92 8.06 -9.99
N THR A 243 -19.20 8.21 -9.70
CA THR A 243 -20.17 9.11 -10.33
C THR A 243 -20.92 9.95 -9.30
N SER A 244 -20.82 9.63 -8.01
CA SER A 244 -21.40 10.37 -6.88
C SER A 244 -20.41 10.60 -5.74
N PHE A 245 -20.75 11.52 -4.83
CA PHE A 245 -20.01 11.72 -3.58
C PHE A 245 -20.09 10.49 -2.67
N SER A 246 -21.26 9.85 -2.60
CA SER A 246 -21.47 8.65 -1.77
C SER A 246 -20.53 7.51 -2.19
N GLU A 247 -20.35 7.29 -3.50
CA GLU A 247 -19.41 6.27 -4.02
C GLU A 247 -17.96 6.60 -3.67
N ILE A 248 -17.59 7.89 -3.72
CA ILE A 248 -16.26 8.34 -3.30
C ILE A 248 -16.08 8.08 -1.80
N ALA A 249 -17.02 8.50 -0.96
CA ALA A 249 -16.94 8.32 0.48
C ALA A 249 -16.86 6.82 0.87
N LEU A 250 -17.59 5.95 0.16
CA LEU A 250 -17.55 4.50 0.32
C LEU A 250 -16.14 3.97 0.05
N LEU A 251 -15.56 4.26 -1.11
CA LEU A 251 -14.19 3.80 -1.45
C LEU A 251 -13.16 4.36 -0.48
N LEU A 252 -13.22 5.67 -0.16
CA LEU A 252 -12.21 6.30 0.68
C LEU A 252 -12.22 5.71 2.10
N ARG A 253 -13.40 5.44 2.66
CA ARG A 253 -13.55 4.89 4.02
C ARG A 253 -13.18 3.42 4.11
N SER A 254 -13.28 2.67 3.02
CA SER A 254 -12.95 1.24 2.98
C SER A 254 -11.50 0.94 2.59
N SER A 255 -10.63 1.95 2.45
CA SER A 255 -9.25 1.78 1.99
C SER A 255 -8.24 1.88 3.13
N VAL A 256 -7.46 0.82 3.34
CA VAL A 256 -6.36 0.76 4.32
C VAL A 256 -5.18 1.60 3.85
N SER A 257 -4.94 1.66 2.54
CA SER A 257 -3.93 2.55 1.95
C SER A 257 -4.18 4.02 2.31
N LEU A 258 -5.45 4.42 2.40
CA LEU A 258 -5.79 5.78 2.83
C LEU A 258 -5.73 5.98 4.33
N VAL A 259 -5.95 4.93 5.14
CA VAL A 259 -5.68 5.00 6.58
C VAL A 259 -4.20 5.33 6.83
N HIS A 260 -3.28 4.74 6.05
CA HIS A 260 -1.86 5.12 6.11
C HIS A 260 -1.66 6.61 5.79
N ASP A 261 -2.20 7.13 4.69
CA ASP A 261 -2.13 8.57 4.37
C ASP A 261 -2.68 9.44 5.51
N LEU A 262 -3.81 9.05 6.11
CA LEU A 262 -4.54 9.81 7.11
C LEU A 262 -3.92 9.77 8.51
N CYS A 263 -3.10 8.78 8.83
CA CYS A 263 -2.61 8.54 10.19
C CYS A 263 -1.08 8.41 10.30
N HIS A 264 -0.41 7.93 9.25
CA HIS A 264 0.96 7.38 9.30
C HIS A 264 1.89 7.89 8.20
N ALA A 265 1.48 8.89 7.40
CA ALA A 265 2.22 9.37 6.23
C ALA A 265 3.71 9.69 6.50
N TYR A 266 4.05 10.16 7.70
CA TYR A 266 5.42 10.52 8.07
C TYR A 266 6.13 9.48 8.93
N ASP A 267 5.55 8.30 9.17
CA ASP A 267 6.09 7.37 10.15
C ASP A 267 7.45 6.79 9.77
N SER A 268 7.76 6.73 8.48
CA SER A 268 9.08 6.36 7.93
C SER A 268 10.08 7.53 7.82
N CYS A 269 9.68 8.76 8.15
CA CYS A 269 10.55 9.93 8.06
C CYS A 269 11.46 10.02 9.30
N ILE A 270 12.75 10.29 9.08
CA ILE A 270 13.72 10.40 10.19
C ILE A 270 13.63 11.72 10.95
N ASP A 271 13.15 12.78 10.30
CA ASP A 271 12.99 14.13 10.81
C ASP A 271 11.55 14.39 11.30
N LYS A 272 10.77 13.32 11.53
CA LYS A 272 9.35 13.46 11.77
C LYS A 272 9.02 14.25 13.03
N THR A 273 8.13 15.24 12.87
CA THR A 273 7.59 16.07 13.96
C THR A 273 6.12 15.75 14.25
N SER A 274 5.44 15.17 13.27
CA SER A 274 4.04 14.69 13.32
C SER A 274 3.97 13.33 12.63
N SER A 275 2.88 12.60 12.81
CA SER A 275 2.63 11.37 12.03
C SER A 275 1.96 11.64 10.68
N ARG A 276 1.36 12.83 10.50
CA ARG A 276 0.55 13.19 9.32
C ARG A 276 0.56 14.71 9.02
N PRO A 277 0.21 15.16 7.80
CA PRO A 277 0.02 16.57 7.47
C PRO A 277 -1.20 17.17 8.19
N SER A 278 -1.26 18.50 8.26
CA SER A 278 -2.43 19.22 8.78
C SER A 278 -3.62 19.22 7.82
N ASN A 279 -3.36 19.24 6.51
CA ASN A 279 -4.37 19.41 5.47
C ASN A 279 -4.39 18.19 4.55
N PHE A 280 -5.59 17.78 4.15
CA PHE A 280 -5.81 16.69 3.22
C PHE A 280 -6.52 17.18 1.98
N PHE A 281 -6.25 16.54 0.86
CA PHE A 281 -6.78 16.93 -0.44
C PHE A 281 -7.40 15.73 -1.13
N LEU A 282 -8.60 15.90 -1.64
CA LEU A 282 -9.26 14.95 -2.53
C LEU A 282 -9.01 15.39 -3.98
N ALA A 283 -8.24 14.58 -4.69
CA ALA A 283 -8.01 14.75 -6.11
C ALA A 283 -8.97 13.87 -6.92
N LEU A 284 -9.83 14.51 -7.71
CA LEU A 284 -10.75 13.87 -8.64
C LEU A 284 -10.14 13.90 -10.04
N ARG A 285 -9.71 12.74 -10.52
CA ARG A 285 -9.17 12.57 -11.87
C ARG A 285 -10.27 12.12 -12.82
N LYS A 286 -10.30 12.66 -14.04
CA LYS A 286 -11.23 12.21 -15.08
C LYS A 286 -11.08 10.70 -15.30
N TRP A 287 -12.18 9.97 -15.21
CA TRP A 287 -12.21 8.54 -15.51
C TRP A 287 -11.89 8.32 -16.99
N ALA A 288 -10.96 7.41 -17.26
CA ALA A 288 -10.51 7.08 -18.60
C ALA A 288 -10.60 5.55 -18.80
N PRO A 289 -11.72 5.04 -19.32
CA PRO A 289 -11.94 3.59 -19.45
C PRO A 289 -10.98 2.92 -20.45
N SER A 290 -10.33 3.70 -21.30
CA SER A 290 -9.36 3.21 -22.28
C SER A 290 -7.95 3.02 -21.70
N LEU A 291 -7.72 3.30 -20.41
CA LEU A 291 -6.42 3.05 -19.79
C LEU A 291 -6.22 1.55 -19.60
N GLN A 292 -5.17 1.02 -20.19
CA GLN A 292 -4.82 -0.40 -20.07
C GLN A 292 -3.73 -0.57 -19.00
N PRO A 293 -3.97 -1.35 -17.92
CA PRO A 293 -3.00 -1.52 -16.83
C PRO A 293 -1.59 -1.95 -17.28
N LYS A 294 -1.50 -2.75 -18.35
CA LYS A 294 -0.22 -3.19 -18.96
C LYS A 294 0.68 -2.06 -19.48
N MET A 295 0.13 -0.87 -19.70
CA MET A 295 0.86 0.31 -20.19
C MET A 295 1.26 1.27 -19.07
N GLU A 296 1.13 0.85 -17.81
CA GLU A 296 1.61 1.60 -16.64
C GLU A 296 3.01 1.15 -16.23
N PHE A 297 3.89 2.13 -16.02
CA PHE A 297 5.28 1.89 -15.63
C PHE A 297 5.66 2.76 -14.45
N ARG A 298 6.42 2.19 -13.51
CA ARG A 298 7.11 2.92 -12.44
C ARG A 298 8.53 3.19 -12.86
N CYS A 299 8.95 4.42 -12.69
CA CYS A 299 10.27 4.92 -13.02
C CYS A 299 11.00 5.29 -11.72
N PHE A 300 12.27 4.91 -11.61
CA PHE A 300 13.10 5.12 -10.44
C PHE A 300 14.19 6.13 -10.76
N VAL A 301 14.24 7.22 -10.01
CA VAL A 301 15.19 8.32 -10.20
C VAL A 301 16.08 8.42 -8.97
N ARG A 302 17.40 8.38 -9.18
CA ARG A 302 18.41 8.51 -8.14
C ARG A 302 19.47 9.50 -8.60
N PHE A 303 19.87 10.43 -7.75
CA PHE A 303 20.82 11.51 -8.09
C PHE A 303 20.47 12.23 -9.41
N HIS A 304 19.19 12.55 -9.62
CA HIS A 304 18.64 13.14 -10.84
C HIS A 304 18.81 12.29 -12.13
N GLN A 305 19.07 11.00 -12.00
CA GLN A 305 19.23 10.08 -13.11
C GLN A 305 18.16 9.00 -13.07
N LEU A 306 17.53 8.73 -14.21
CA LEU A 306 16.61 7.62 -14.35
C LEU A 306 17.41 6.32 -14.37
N VAL A 307 17.31 5.53 -13.30
CA VAL A 307 18.10 4.30 -13.10
C VAL A 307 17.31 3.04 -13.46
N GLY A 308 15.99 3.06 -13.29
CA GLY A 308 15.15 1.88 -13.52
C GLY A 308 13.75 2.22 -14.03
N ILE A 309 13.18 1.31 -14.80
CA ILE A 309 11.77 1.29 -15.19
C ILE A 309 11.22 -0.11 -14.91
N SER A 310 10.10 -0.21 -14.21
CA SER A 310 9.37 -1.45 -13.95
C SER A 310 7.97 -1.37 -14.54
N GLN A 311 7.52 -2.44 -15.19
CA GLN A 311 6.10 -2.69 -15.41
C GLN A 311 5.36 -2.65 -14.07
N ARG A 312 4.20 -1.98 -14.01
CA ARG A 312 3.38 -1.90 -12.81
C ARG A 312 2.48 -3.12 -12.65
N GLU A 313 1.79 -3.48 -13.72
CA GLU A 313 0.92 -4.66 -13.74
C GLU A 313 1.75 -5.93 -13.90
N VAL A 314 2.10 -6.57 -12.77
CA VAL A 314 2.97 -7.76 -12.73
C VAL A 314 2.20 -9.08 -12.65
N THR A 315 0.86 -9.03 -12.55
CA THR A 315 -0.01 -10.22 -12.44
C THR A 315 -0.35 -10.84 -13.79
N GLY A 316 0.04 -10.18 -14.88
CA GLY A 316 -0.20 -10.63 -16.25
C GLY A 316 1.06 -10.61 -17.11
N PHE A 317 1.15 -11.57 -18.03
CA PHE A 317 2.14 -11.58 -19.10
C PHE A 317 1.52 -11.00 -20.39
N TYR A 318 2.17 -10.01 -21.00
CA TYR A 318 1.69 -9.32 -22.20
C TYR A 318 2.75 -9.34 -23.32
N PRO A 319 2.66 -10.26 -24.29
CA PRO A 319 3.65 -10.39 -25.36
C PRO A 319 3.94 -9.09 -26.12
N SER A 320 2.91 -8.27 -26.35
CA SER A 320 3.03 -6.97 -27.04
C SER A 320 3.99 -5.99 -26.34
N ILE A 321 4.13 -6.09 -25.01
CA ILE A 321 5.05 -5.23 -24.24
C ILE A 321 6.50 -5.66 -24.47
N CYS A 322 6.76 -6.96 -24.64
CA CYS A 322 8.08 -7.47 -24.99
C CYS A 322 8.50 -7.00 -26.38
N GLU A 323 7.59 -7.03 -27.35
CA GLU A 323 7.83 -6.57 -28.72
C GLU A 323 8.19 -5.07 -28.78
N GLN A 324 7.52 -4.25 -27.95
CA GLN A 324 7.69 -2.79 -27.92
C GLN A 324 8.64 -2.30 -26.82
N LYS A 325 9.37 -3.19 -26.14
CA LYS A 325 10.17 -2.87 -24.95
C LYS A 325 11.15 -1.72 -25.19
N ASN A 326 11.84 -1.71 -26.32
CA ASN A 326 12.81 -0.65 -26.64
C ASN A 326 12.13 0.70 -26.94
N GLU A 327 11.00 0.68 -27.65
CA GLU A 327 10.23 1.90 -27.97
C GLU A 327 9.68 2.55 -26.69
N LEU A 328 9.10 1.74 -25.81
CA LEU A 328 8.61 2.17 -24.50
C LEU A 328 9.75 2.76 -23.64
N LYS A 329 10.90 2.08 -23.59
CA LYS A 329 12.08 2.55 -22.86
C LYS A 329 12.53 3.93 -23.34
N MET A 330 12.58 4.14 -24.66
CA MET A 330 13.00 5.41 -25.25
C MET A 330 11.98 6.51 -24.98
N ALA A 331 10.69 6.25 -25.20
CA ALA A 331 9.62 7.22 -24.95
C ALA A 331 9.60 7.69 -23.48
N ILE A 332 9.75 6.77 -22.53
CA ILE A 332 9.81 7.09 -21.09
C ILE A 332 11.08 7.88 -20.75
N ARG A 333 12.22 7.52 -21.34
CA ARG A 333 13.50 8.22 -21.11
C ARG A 333 13.48 9.66 -21.65
N GLU A 334 12.92 9.87 -22.84
CA GLU A 334 12.73 11.19 -23.43
C GLU A 334 11.78 12.03 -22.56
N PHE A 335 10.63 11.46 -22.19
CA PHE A 335 9.69 12.13 -21.28
C PHE A 335 10.34 12.52 -19.94
N PHE A 336 11.13 11.63 -19.34
CA PHE A 336 11.86 11.96 -18.12
C PHE A 336 12.82 13.14 -18.33
N THR A 337 13.62 13.10 -19.40
CA THR A 337 14.68 14.08 -19.67
C THR A 337 14.11 15.46 -19.95
N ASP A 338 13.05 15.52 -20.77
CA ASP A 338 12.52 16.78 -21.28
C ASP A 338 11.51 17.41 -20.32
N GLU A 339 10.77 16.59 -19.57
CA GLU A 339 9.61 17.05 -18.82
C GLU A 339 9.71 16.87 -17.31
N VAL A 340 10.17 15.72 -16.83
CA VAL A 340 10.17 15.42 -15.38
C VAL A 340 11.39 16.01 -14.69
N ARG A 341 12.59 15.65 -15.16
CA ARG A 341 13.87 16.05 -14.58
C ARG A 341 14.04 17.56 -14.38
N PRO A 342 13.66 18.44 -15.33
CA PRO A 342 13.84 19.89 -15.15
C PRO A 342 12.80 20.54 -14.23
N LYS A 343 11.73 19.84 -13.82
CA LYS A 343 10.57 20.43 -13.12
C LYS A 343 10.32 19.86 -11.72
N PHE A 344 10.79 18.65 -11.42
CA PHE A 344 10.61 18.03 -10.10
C PHE A 344 11.84 18.26 -9.22
N ASP A 345 11.62 18.70 -7.98
CA ASP A 345 12.66 19.32 -7.16
C ASP A 345 13.57 18.31 -6.43
N LEU A 346 13.15 17.03 -6.33
CA LEU A 346 13.89 16.00 -5.61
C LEU A 346 14.98 15.34 -6.46
N GLU A 347 16.06 14.90 -5.81
CA GLU A 347 17.12 14.13 -6.47
C GLU A 347 16.78 12.63 -6.57
N ASN A 348 16.09 12.11 -5.55
CA ASN A 348 15.72 10.70 -5.40
C ASN A 348 14.20 10.59 -5.25
N TYR A 349 13.55 9.89 -6.19
CA TYR A 349 12.10 9.70 -6.16
C TYR A 349 11.69 8.60 -7.14
N THR A 350 10.43 8.21 -7.07
CA THR A 350 9.80 7.41 -8.13
C THR A 350 8.65 8.17 -8.74
N PHE A 351 8.39 7.92 -10.02
CA PHE A 351 7.23 8.50 -10.71
C PHE A 351 6.56 7.45 -11.59
N TYR A 352 5.26 7.62 -11.81
CA TYR A 352 4.46 6.67 -12.60
C TYR A 352 4.06 7.31 -13.91
N VAL A 353 4.12 6.52 -14.96
CA VAL A 353 3.70 6.95 -16.29
C VAL A 353 2.77 5.94 -16.92
N TYR A 354 1.90 6.46 -17.79
CA TYR A 354 1.11 5.71 -18.73
C TYR A 354 1.61 6.02 -20.14
N VAL A 355 1.93 5.00 -20.94
CA VAL A 355 2.27 5.20 -22.34
C VAL A 355 1.03 4.92 -23.19
N ARG A 356 0.57 5.93 -23.94
CA ARG A 356 -0.59 5.79 -24.83
C ARG A 356 -0.23 5.01 -26.09
N GLU A 357 -1.25 4.50 -26.77
CA GLU A 357 -1.10 3.82 -28.07
C GLU A 357 -0.46 4.70 -29.15
N ASP A 358 -0.58 6.03 -29.02
CA ASP A 358 0.07 7.00 -29.93
C ASP A 358 1.50 7.38 -29.50
N GLY A 359 2.08 6.66 -28.55
CA GLY A 359 3.43 6.89 -28.02
C GLY A 359 3.54 8.02 -27.00
N ARG A 360 2.49 8.83 -26.79
CA ARG A 360 2.55 9.92 -25.81
C ARG A 360 2.57 9.38 -24.38
N VAL A 361 3.52 9.87 -23.60
CA VAL A 361 3.64 9.54 -22.18
C VAL A 361 2.80 10.49 -21.33
N LYS A 362 2.07 9.94 -20.36
CA LYS A 362 1.28 10.70 -19.38
C LYS A 362 1.77 10.42 -17.97
N LEU A 363 2.00 11.47 -17.19
CA LEU A 363 2.38 11.36 -15.79
C LEU A 363 1.16 11.00 -14.93
N LEU A 364 1.28 9.95 -14.13
CA LEU A 364 0.21 9.46 -13.26
C LEU A 364 0.43 9.85 -11.80
N ASP A 365 1.66 9.81 -11.30
CA ASP A 365 1.96 10.04 -9.88
C ASP A 365 3.45 10.25 -9.58
N PHE A 366 3.76 10.76 -8.39
CA PHE A 366 5.09 10.76 -7.77
C PHE A 366 5.05 10.10 -6.41
N ASN A 367 6.10 9.39 -6.04
CA ASN A 367 6.26 8.78 -4.73
C ASN A 367 7.71 8.93 -4.24
N PRO A 368 7.93 8.97 -2.92
CA PRO A 368 9.27 9.04 -2.35
C PRO A 368 10.16 7.87 -2.77
N TRP A 369 11.47 8.02 -2.59
CA TRP A 369 12.41 6.92 -2.73
C TRP A 369 12.41 6.05 -1.47
N GLY A 370 12.00 4.79 -1.58
CA GLY A 370 11.98 3.83 -0.47
C GLY A 370 10.67 3.78 0.35
N ALA A 371 10.78 3.22 1.56
CA ALA A 371 9.70 2.99 2.52
C ALA A 371 8.52 2.17 1.95
N PHE A 372 7.29 2.66 2.12
CA PHE A 372 6.03 2.05 1.64
C PHE A 372 5.87 2.05 0.11
N THR A 373 6.86 2.59 -0.62
CA THR A 373 6.88 2.56 -2.08
C THR A 373 7.31 1.18 -2.57
N LEU A 374 6.41 0.43 -3.20
CA LEU A 374 6.75 -0.89 -3.73
C LEU A 374 7.78 -0.82 -4.89
N PRO A 375 8.88 -1.58 -4.85
CA PRO A 375 9.91 -1.60 -5.89
C PRO A 375 9.52 -2.48 -7.11
N LEU A 376 8.39 -3.20 -7.04
CA LEU A 376 7.84 -4.02 -8.13
C LEU A 376 8.84 -5.07 -8.62
N LEU A 377 9.29 -5.00 -9.88
CA LEU A 377 10.24 -5.96 -10.47
C LEU A 377 11.69 -5.76 -10.01
N PHE A 378 11.93 -4.80 -9.11
CA PHE A 378 13.23 -4.55 -8.51
C PHE A 378 13.25 -4.84 -7.01
N THR A 379 14.45 -4.84 -6.42
CA THR A 379 14.67 -4.63 -4.99
C THR A 379 15.21 -3.22 -4.73
N TRP A 380 15.04 -2.70 -3.51
CA TRP A 380 15.61 -1.39 -3.18
C TRP A 380 17.14 -1.43 -3.12
N GLU A 381 17.72 -2.57 -2.74
CA GLU A 381 19.16 -2.77 -2.63
C GLU A 381 19.85 -2.66 -3.98
N GLU A 382 19.27 -3.22 -5.05
CA GLU A 382 19.89 -3.14 -6.38
C GLU A 382 19.72 -1.75 -7.01
N LEU A 383 18.61 -1.07 -6.76
CA LEU A 383 18.39 0.32 -7.19
C LEU A 383 19.34 1.30 -6.49
N GLY A 384 19.82 0.93 -5.29
CA GLY A 384 20.78 1.69 -4.50
C GLY A 384 22.25 1.42 -4.81
N LYS A 385 22.58 0.47 -5.70
CA LYS A 385 23.97 0.20 -6.10
C LYS A 385 24.40 1.14 -7.21
N ASP A 386 25.64 1.63 -7.12
CA ASP A 386 26.25 2.38 -8.21
C ASP A 386 26.62 1.40 -9.32
N SER A 387 26.14 1.65 -10.54
CA SER A 387 26.43 0.79 -11.67
C SER A 387 27.93 0.84 -12.00
N GLU A 388 28.66 -0.26 -11.80
CA GLU A 388 30.08 -0.37 -12.18
C GLU A 388 30.31 -0.14 -13.68
N ASP A 389 29.29 -0.41 -14.51
CA ASP A 389 29.34 -0.36 -15.99
C ASP A 389 28.82 0.95 -16.62
N GLY A 390 28.63 2.01 -15.83
CA GLY A 390 28.23 3.31 -16.36
C GLY A 390 26.78 3.37 -16.86
N ASN A 391 25.85 3.68 -15.95
CA ASN A 391 24.60 4.38 -16.21
C ASN A 391 23.64 3.73 -17.23
N ALA A 392 23.62 2.40 -17.30
CA ALA A 392 22.67 1.67 -18.13
C ALA A 392 21.30 1.66 -17.43
N LEU A 393 20.41 2.58 -17.82
CA LEU A 393 18.99 2.54 -17.48
C LEU A 393 18.44 1.11 -17.66
N GLU A 394 17.97 0.49 -16.59
CA GLU A 394 17.38 -0.85 -16.64
C GLU A 394 15.86 -0.79 -16.88
N PHE A 395 15.33 -1.66 -17.75
CA PHE A 395 13.88 -1.76 -17.97
C PHE A 395 13.43 -3.21 -17.78
N ARG A 396 12.67 -3.46 -16.71
CA ARG A 396 12.11 -4.75 -16.36
C ARG A 396 10.62 -4.80 -16.65
N ILE A 397 10.21 -5.87 -17.32
CA ILE A 397 8.83 -6.23 -17.64
C ILE A 397 8.66 -7.72 -17.35
N VAL A 398 7.42 -8.21 -17.27
CA VAL A 398 7.14 -9.65 -17.22
C VAL A 398 7.40 -10.23 -18.61
N GLU A 399 8.46 -11.01 -18.76
CA GLU A 399 8.92 -11.51 -20.08
C GLU A 399 8.36 -12.89 -20.46
N SER A 400 7.75 -13.60 -19.52
CA SER A 400 7.11 -14.90 -19.76
C SER A 400 6.00 -15.18 -18.76
N GLN A 401 5.20 -16.20 -19.04
CA GLN A 401 4.10 -16.62 -18.16
C GLN A 401 4.60 -17.12 -16.79
N CYS A 402 5.83 -17.66 -16.70
CA CYS A 402 6.47 -18.03 -15.45
C CYS A 402 7.01 -16.84 -14.65
N GLY A 403 7.09 -15.65 -15.26
CA GLY A 403 7.56 -14.43 -14.61
C GLY A 403 6.44 -13.60 -13.95
N VAL A 404 5.19 -14.06 -14.03
CA VAL A 404 4.04 -13.43 -13.38
C VAL A 404 4.22 -13.48 -11.86
N ARG A 405 3.97 -12.34 -11.20
CA ARG A 405 4.02 -12.22 -9.74
C ARG A 405 2.59 -12.10 -9.17
N PRO A 406 2.34 -12.58 -7.95
CA PRO A 406 1.04 -12.42 -7.32
C PRO A 406 0.68 -10.93 -7.21
N GLY A 407 -0.61 -10.64 -7.36
CA GLY A 407 -1.14 -9.30 -7.11
C GLY A 407 -1.26 -9.05 -5.62
N LEU A 408 -1.08 -7.79 -5.22
CA LEU A 408 -1.39 -7.35 -3.86
C LEU A 408 -2.92 -7.14 -3.76
N ASN A 409 -3.66 -8.19 -3.43
CA ASN A 409 -5.05 -8.06 -2.99
C ASN A 409 -5.07 -7.79 -1.48
N THR A 410 -4.49 -6.67 -1.09
CA THR A 410 -4.47 -6.23 0.31
C THR A 410 -5.86 -5.75 0.72
N ALA A 411 -6.25 -5.99 1.97
CA ALA A 411 -7.48 -5.47 2.59
C ALA A 411 -8.82 -5.99 2.05
N VAL A 412 -8.85 -7.11 1.32
CA VAL A 412 -10.10 -7.85 1.05
C VAL A 412 -10.41 -8.73 2.28
N PRO A 413 -11.64 -8.72 2.82
CA PRO A 413 -12.02 -9.60 3.93
C PRO A 413 -11.71 -11.07 3.62
N TYR A 414 -11.16 -11.79 4.59
CA TYR A 414 -10.75 -13.20 4.40
C TYR A 414 -11.92 -14.07 3.93
N ASP A 415 -13.11 -13.89 4.50
CA ASP A 415 -14.33 -14.62 4.12
C ASP A 415 -14.73 -14.42 2.64
N TYR A 416 -14.31 -13.31 2.03
CA TYR A 416 -14.56 -13.05 0.62
C TYR A 416 -13.60 -13.81 -0.30
N LEU A 417 -12.42 -14.16 0.20
CA LEU A 417 -11.38 -14.91 -0.53
C LEU A 417 -11.43 -16.41 -0.28
N ASP A 418 -11.91 -16.83 0.89
CA ASP A 418 -11.90 -18.23 1.30
C ASP A 418 -13.00 -19.03 0.58
N THR A 419 -12.57 -19.91 -0.32
CA THR A 419 -13.44 -20.87 -1.03
C THR A 419 -13.20 -22.31 -0.56
N SER A 420 -12.56 -22.50 0.59
CA SER A 420 -12.31 -23.84 1.14
C SER A 420 -13.60 -24.51 1.62
N GLU A 421 -13.53 -25.83 1.82
CA GLU A 421 -14.64 -26.59 2.39
C GLU A 421 -14.96 -26.09 3.81
N GLY A 422 -16.22 -25.73 4.06
CA GLY A 422 -16.71 -25.11 5.28
C GLY A 422 -16.81 -23.59 5.24
N SER A 423 -16.20 -22.92 4.24
CA SER A 423 -16.24 -21.46 4.08
C SER A 423 -17.65 -20.93 3.82
N GLY A 424 -17.82 -19.61 3.97
CA GLY A 424 -19.08 -18.93 3.64
C GLY A 424 -19.51 -19.14 2.18
N TRP A 425 -18.56 -19.11 1.24
CA TRP A 425 -18.83 -19.39 -0.17
C TRP A 425 -19.26 -20.84 -0.43
N ASP A 426 -18.60 -21.80 0.20
CA ASP A 426 -18.95 -23.22 0.08
C ASP A 426 -20.34 -23.52 0.66
N GLN A 427 -20.70 -22.92 1.79
CA GLN A 427 -22.05 -22.99 2.34
C GLN A 427 -23.09 -22.35 1.40
N PHE A 428 -22.82 -21.15 0.89
CA PHE A 428 -23.71 -20.47 -0.05
C PHE A 428 -23.95 -21.29 -1.32
N LEU A 429 -22.88 -21.80 -1.94
CA LEU A 429 -22.97 -22.59 -3.17
C LEU A 429 -23.76 -23.88 -2.97
N ARG A 430 -23.55 -24.60 -1.85
CA ARG A 430 -24.35 -25.77 -1.50
C ARG A 430 -25.83 -25.44 -1.33
N ASN A 431 -26.14 -24.36 -0.62
CA ASN A 431 -27.52 -23.95 -0.41
C ASN A 431 -28.19 -23.55 -1.73
N ALA A 432 -27.48 -22.83 -2.60
CA ALA A 432 -27.96 -22.46 -3.92
C ALA A 432 -28.21 -23.69 -4.82
N GLU A 433 -27.34 -24.69 -4.76
CA GLU A 433 -27.52 -25.94 -5.50
C GLU A 433 -28.74 -26.74 -5.01
N GLU A 434 -28.93 -26.84 -3.70
CA GLU A 434 -30.10 -27.50 -3.11
C GLU A 434 -31.40 -26.78 -3.46
N GLU A 435 -31.41 -25.45 -3.45
CA GLU A 435 -32.57 -24.66 -3.84
C GLU A 435 -32.89 -24.81 -5.34
N LEU A 436 -31.88 -24.78 -6.21
CA LEU A 436 -32.04 -25.05 -7.64
C LEU A 436 -32.65 -26.45 -7.88
N ARG A 437 -32.22 -27.44 -7.10
CA ARG A 437 -32.77 -28.81 -7.16
C ARG A 437 -34.24 -28.84 -6.75
N ARG A 438 -34.63 -28.12 -5.71
CA ARG A 438 -36.03 -28.00 -5.26
C ARG A 438 -36.91 -27.35 -6.33
N GLN A 439 -36.46 -26.25 -6.91
CA GLN A 439 -37.20 -25.55 -7.97
C GLN A 439 -37.39 -26.44 -9.20
N THR A 440 -36.34 -27.16 -9.60
CA THR A 440 -36.41 -28.11 -10.72
C THR A 440 -37.45 -29.21 -10.47
N LEU A 441 -37.48 -29.79 -9.25
CA LEU A 441 -38.46 -30.80 -8.86
C LEU A 441 -39.90 -30.24 -8.80
N SER A 442 -40.10 -29.01 -8.31
CA SER A 442 -41.42 -28.38 -8.29
C SER A 442 -41.95 -28.03 -9.69
N SER A 443 -41.06 -27.78 -10.66
CA SER A 443 -41.43 -27.46 -12.04
C SER A 443 -41.81 -28.69 -12.87
N SER A 444 -41.42 -29.90 -12.43
CA SER A 444 -41.77 -31.16 -13.08
C SER A 444 -43.12 -31.75 -12.66
N ASP A 445 -43.76 -31.19 -11.63
CA ASP A 445 -45.07 -31.62 -11.11
C ASP A 445 -46.24 -30.69 -11.55
N GLY A 446 -46.00 -29.80 -12.53
CA GLY A 446 -46.97 -28.82 -13.08
C GLY A 446 -47.57 -29.20 -14.42
#